data_AF-A0A4V6E4E2-F1
#
_entry.id   AF-A0A4V6E4E2-F1
#
_cell.length_a   1.000
_cell.length_b   1.000
_cell.length_c   1.000
_cell.angle_alpha   90.00
_cell.angle_beta   90.00
_cell.angle_gamma   90.00
#
_symmetry.space_group_name_H-M   'P 1'
#
loop_
_entity.id
_entity.type
_entity.pdbx_description
1 polymer ?
#
loop_
_entity_poly.entity_id
_entity_poly.type
_entity_poly.pdbx_seq_one_letter_code
_entity_poly.pdbx_strand_id
1 'polypeptide(L)'
;MATLEINDLRARVAEEGGERILRGVDLTVESGDIHALMGPNGSGKSTLAKVIAGHPAYEVTDGSISLHLDEDDVADVDADLDDEDYHWELLELEPNERAALGIFLGFQ
;
A
#
# COMPACT_ATOMS: atom_id res chain seq x y z
N MET A 1 -16.06 1.88 -4.80
CA MET A 1 -15.41 1.88 -3.48
C MET A 1 -13.92 1.91 -3.75
N ALA A 2 -13.09 2.24 -2.74
CA ALA A 2 -11.64 2.17 -2.93
C ALA A 2 -11.11 0.81 -2.48
N THR A 3 -10.16 0.24 -3.21
CA THR A 3 -9.54 -1.05 -2.90
C THR A 3 -8.03 -0.91 -2.91
N LEU A 4 -7.40 -1.25 -1.78
CA LEU A 4 -5.95 -1.38 -1.66
C LEU A 4 -5.58 -2.84 -1.85
N GLU A 5 -4.74 -3.13 -2.85
CA GLU A 5 -4.27 -4.48 -3.14
C GLU A 5 -2.75 -4.57 -3.02
N ILE A 6 -2.28 -5.64 -2.39
CA ILE A 6 -0.88 -5.97 -2.22
C ILE A 6 -0.69 -7.36 -2.81
N ASN A 7 0.26 -7.49 -3.74
CA ASN A 7 0.54 -8.74 -4.45
C ASN A 7 2.02 -9.14 -4.28
N ASP A 8 2.25 -10.33 -3.71
CA ASP A 8 3.56 -10.94 -3.40
C ASP A 8 4.60 -9.95 -2.84
N LEU A 9 4.19 -9.05 -1.94
CA LEU A 9 5.07 -7.97 -1.50
C LEU A 9 6.26 -8.48 -0.67
N ARG A 10 7.46 -8.13 -1.12
CA ARG A 10 8.74 -8.48 -0.48
C ARG A 10 9.51 -7.22 -0.14
N ALA A 11 10.02 -7.14 1.07
CA ALA A 11 10.75 -5.97 1.52
C ALA A 11 11.83 -6.33 2.56
N ARG A 12 12.87 -5.51 2.59
CA ARG A 12 14.02 -5.63 3.49
C ARG A 12 14.33 -4.29 4.15
N VAL A 13 15.16 -4.31 5.18
CA VAL A 13 15.72 -3.07 5.74
C VAL A 13 16.56 -2.36 4.67
N ALA A 14 16.35 -1.05 4.52
CA ALA A 14 17.01 -0.20 3.52
C ALA A 14 18.46 0.13 3.92
N GLU A 15 19.28 -0.90 4.04
CA GLU A 15 20.72 -0.83 4.30
C GLU A 15 21.44 -1.92 3.50
N GLU A 16 22.76 -1.77 3.35
CA GLU A 16 23.57 -2.76 2.66
C GLU A 16 23.52 -4.11 3.39
N GLY A 17 23.02 -5.15 2.71
CA GLY A 17 22.81 -6.47 3.31
C GLY A 17 21.66 -6.56 4.31
N GLY A 18 20.76 -5.56 4.35
CA GLY A 18 19.64 -5.51 5.29
C GLY A 18 18.74 -6.75 5.27
N GLU A 19 18.23 -7.13 6.45
CA GLU A 19 17.42 -8.34 6.62
C GLU A 19 16.09 -8.27 5.84
N ARG A 20 15.73 -9.38 5.17
CA ARG A 20 14.43 -9.53 4.51
C ARG A 20 13.34 -9.82 5.54
N ILE A 21 12.42 -8.87 5.69
CA ILE A 21 11.32 -8.93 6.66
C ILE A 21 10.03 -9.44 6.03
N LEU A 22 9.61 -8.86 4.89
CA LEU A 22 8.45 -9.34 4.14
C LEU A 22 8.90 -10.32 3.06
N ARG A 23 8.20 -11.45 2.93
CA ARG A 23 8.64 -12.62 2.14
C ARG A 23 7.62 -13.06 1.09
N GLY A 24 6.69 -12.18 0.72
CA GLY A 24 5.53 -12.48 -0.10
C GLY A 24 4.28 -12.30 0.76
N VAL A 25 3.69 -11.11 0.68
CA VAL A 25 2.45 -10.75 1.37
C VAL A 25 1.41 -10.44 0.31
N ASP A 26 0.27 -11.12 0.41
CA ASP A 26 -0.92 -10.83 -0.36
C ASP A 26 -1.99 -10.29 0.59
N LEU A 27 -2.60 -9.15 0.23
CA LEU A 27 -3.62 -8.50 1.04
C LEU A 27 -4.51 -7.63 0.16
N THR A 28 -5.81 -7.78 0.32
CA THR A 28 -6.82 -6.88 -0.26
C THR A 28 -7.58 -6.21 0.87
N VAL A 29 -7.71 -4.89 0.83
CA VAL A 29 -8.45 -4.09 1.81
C VAL A 29 -9.45 -3.20 1.07
N GLU A 30 -10.73 -3.44 1.32
CA GLU A 30 -11.82 -2.62 0.80
C GLU A 30 -12.07 -1.40 1.71
N SER A 31 -12.47 -0.29 1.11
CA SER A 31 -12.85 0.92 1.83
C SER A 31 -14.12 0.69 2.66
N GLY A 32 -14.19 1.31 3.83
CA GLY A 32 -15.32 1.17 4.75
C GLY A 32 -15.13 0.07 5.79
N ASP A 33 -14.18 -0.83 5.59
CA ASP A 33 -13.87 -1.92 6.51
C ASP A 33 -12.73 -1.59 7.48
N ILE A 34 -12.84 -2.12 8.70
CA ILE A 34 -11.78 -2.05 9.70
C ILE A 34 -11.07 -3.39 9.76
N HIS A 35 -9.82 -3.40 9.32
CA HIS A 35 -8.95 -4.59 9.32
C HIS A 35 -7.99 -4.58 10.51
N ALA A 36 -7.86 -5.72 11.18
CA ALA A 36 -6.89 -5.92 12.26
C ALA A 36 -5.74 -6.83 11.81
N LEU A 37 -4.54 -6.26 11.70
CA LEU A 37 -3.33 -7.04 11.41
C LEU A 37 -2.73 -7.59 12.70
N MET A 38 -2.81 -8.91 12.90
CA MET A 38 -2.38 -9.59 14.12
C MET A 38 -1.27 -10.62 13.86
N GLY A 39 -0.47 -10.92 14.89
CA GLY A 39 0.62 -11.90 14.82
C GLY A 39 1.72 -11.68 15.86
N PRO A 40 2.67 -12.63 16.02
CA PRO A 40 3.76 -12.54 17.00
C PRO A 40 4.67 -11.32 16.83
N ASN A 41 5.43 -10.96 17.86
CA ASN A 41 6.48 -9.95 17.73
C ASN A 41 7.51 -10.38 16.67
N GLY A 42 7.91 -9.44 15.81
CA GLY A 42 8.82 -9.72 14.69
C GLY A 42 8.16 -10.29 13.43
N SER A 43 6.84 -10.51 13.41
CA SER A 43 6.15 -11.07 12.22
C SER A 43 6.01 -10.10 11.03
N GLY A 44 6.61 -8.91 11.08
CA GLY A 44 6.56 -7.94 9.98
C GLY A 44 5.35 -6.99 9.94
N LYS A 45 4.46 -7.00 10.95
CA LYS A 45 3.23 -6.15 10.95
C LYS A 45 3.52 -4.65 10.78
N SER A 46 4.35 -4.10 11.66
CA SER A 46 4.74 -2.69 11.59
C SER A 46 5.60 -2.39 10.37
N THR A 47 6.31 -3.39 9.85
CA THR A 47 7.08 -3.27 8.60
C THR A 47 6.16 -3.14 7.41
N LEU A 48 5.13 -3.98 7.29
CA LEU A 48 4.10 -3.88 6.24
C LEU A 48 3.45 -2.50 6.26
N ALA A 49 2.99 -2.05 7.43
CA ALA A 49 2.38 -0.72 7.58
C ALA A 49 3.31 0.42 7.12
N LYS A 50 4.60 0.37 7.51
CA LYS A 50 5.63 1.33 7.10
C LYS A 50 5.95 1.29 5.61
N VAL A 51 5.96 0.11 4.99
CA VAL A 51 6.17 -0.04 3.55
C VAL A 51 5.01 0.56 2.76
N ILE A 52 3.76 0.28 3.15
CA ILE A 52 2.56 0.85 2.52
C ILE A 52 2.62 2.39 2.55
N ALA A 53 3.02 2.97 3.69
CA ALA A 53 3.17 4.41 3.85
C ALA A 53 4.45 5.03 3.27
N GLY A 54 5.30 4.25 2.60
CA GLY A 54 6.51 4.76 1.94
C GLY A 54 7.67 5.14 2.87
N HIS A 55 7.75 4.54 4.07
CA HIS A 55 8.81 4.89 5.02
C HIS A 55 10.20 4.49 4.50
N PRO A 56 11.21 5.38 4.51
CA PRO A 56 12.54 5.14 3.89
C PRO A 56 13.42 4.13 4.63
N ALA A 57 12.91 3.48 5.69
CA ALA A 57 13.68 2.48 6.45
C ALA A 57 13.60 1.09 5.81
N TYR A 58 12.73 0.93 4.81
CA TYR A 58 12.53 -0.32 4.10
C TYR A 58 12.60 -0.10 2.60
N GLU A 59 13.13 -1.10 1.92
CA GLU A 59 13.23 -1.17 0.48
C GLU A 59 12.36 -2.34 0.01
N VAL A 60 11.46 -2.06 -0.92
CA VAL A 60 10.68 -3.10 -1.60
C VAL A 60 11.58 -3.75 -2.63
N THR A 61 11.66 -5.08 -2.59
CA THR A 61 12.50 -5.88 -3.47
C THR A 61 11.73 -6.60 -4.57
N ASP A 62 10.43 -6.79 -4.36
CA ASP A 62 9.53 -7.45 -5.30
C ASP A 62 8.06 -7.20 -4.91
N GLY A 63 7.15 -7.50 -5.84
CA GLY A 63 5.71 -7.33 -5.67
C GLY A 63 5.22 -5.90 -5.95
N SER A 64 3.93 -5.66 -5.72
CA SER A 64 3.26 -4.38 -5.99
C SER A 64 2.29 -3.98 -4.90
N ILE A 65 1.94 -2.69 -4.88
CA ILE A 65 0.88 -2.13 -4.04
C ILE A 65 0.04 -1.18 -4.88
N SER A 66 -1.20 -1.57 -5.21
CA SER A 66 -2.12 -0.73 -5.97
C SER A 66 -3.26 -0.20 -5.10
N LEU A 67 -3.72 1.00 -5.43
CA LEU A 67 -4.98 1.55 -4.94
C LEU A 67 -5.85 1.85 -6.17
N HIS A 68 -7.11 1.45 -6.16
CA HIS A 68 -8.04 1.78 -7.23
C HIS A 68 -9.43 2.10 -6.72
N LEU A 69 -10.19 2.86 -7.52
CA LEU A 69 -11.61 3.09 -7.31
C LEU A 69 -12.45 2.21 -8.24
N ASP A 70 -13.61 1.78 -7.78
CA ASP A 70 -14.58 1.11 -8.66
C ASP A 70 -15.13 2.09 -9.71
N GLU A 71 -15.35 1.59 -10.93
CA GLU A 71 -15.88 2.35 -12.07
C GLU A 71 -17.20 3.07 -11.74
N ASP A 72 -18.08 2.40 -10.98
CA ASP A 72 -19.39 2.94 -10.59
C ASP A 72 -19.29 4.22 -9.73
N ASP A 73 -18.19 4.41 -9.00
CA ASP A 73 -17.97 5.61 -8.17
C ASP A 73 -17.32 6.77 -8.93
N VAL A 74 -16.78 6.52 -10.12
CA VAL A 74 -16.20 7.55 -11.00
C VAL A 74 -17.11 7.88 -12.19
N ALA A 75 -18.14 7.07 -12.46
CA ALA A 75 -19.07 7.21 -13.58
C ALA A 75 -19.89 8.52 -13.58
N ASP A 76 -20.08 9.15 -12.41
CA ASP A 76 -20.83 10.41 -12.27
C ASP A 76 -19.97 11.67 -12.51
N VAL A 77 -18.67 11.52 -12.74
CA VAL A 77 -17.79 12.64 -13.08
C VAL A 77 -17.92 12.85 -14.60
N ASP A 78 -18.55 13.95 -15.02
CA ASP A 78 -18.66 14.41 -16.43
C ASP A 78 -17.27 14.73 -17.05
N ALA A 79 -16.40 13.73 -17.14
CA ALA A 79 -15.08 13.79 -17.71
C ALA A 79 -14.79 12.48 -18.45
N ASP A 80 -14.14 12.58 -19.61
CA ASP A 80 -13.52 11.45 -20.28
C ASP A 80 -12.35 10.99 -19.40
N LEU A 81 -12.63 10.21 -18.35
CA LEU A 81 -11.62 9.62 -17.48
C LEU A 81 -11.19 8.28 -18.07
N ASP A 82 -9.89 8.07 -18.17
CA ASP A 82 -9.28 6.78 -18.53
C ASP A 82 -9.00 5.97 -17.25
N ASP A 83 -8.77 4.65 -17.38
CA ASP A 83 -8.51 3.74 -16.24
C ASP A 83 -7.34 4.20 -15.33
N GLU A 84 -6.38 4.93 -15.90
CA GLU A 84 -5.22 5.47 -15.18
C GLU A 84 -5.59 6.61 -14.22
N ASP A 85 -6.76 7.25 -14.39
CA ASP A 85 -7.17 8.39 -13.56
C ASP A 85 -7.60 7.97 -12.14
N TYR A 86 -7.92 6.70 -11.95
CA TYR A 86 -8.41 6.15 -10.69
C TYR A 86 -7.72 4.87 -10.25
N HIS A 87 -6.54 4.57 -10.82
CA HIS A 87 -5.66 3.47 -10.43
C HIS A 87 -4.24 3.98 -10.16
N TRP A 88 -3.70 3.72 -8.97
CA TRP A 88 -2.39 4.18 -8.53
C TRP A 88 -1.50 3.01 -8.13
N GLU A 89 -0.28 2.93 -8.67
CA GLU A 89 0.79 2.08 -8.14
C GLU A 89 1.55 2.85 -7.06
N LEU A 90 1.30 2.52 -5.79
CA LEU A 90 1.85 3.26 -4.65
C LEU A 90 3.37 3.27 -4.63
N LEU A 91 4.03 2.22 -5.13
CA LEU A 91 5.48 2.13 -5.12
C LEU A 91 6.16 3.20 -5.98
N GLU A 92 5.44 3.79 -6.93
CA GLU A 92 5.89 4.91 -7.76
C GLU A 92 5.64 6.28 -7.12
N LEU A 93 4.86 6.32 -6.04
CA LEU A 93 4.48 7.54 -5.33
C LEU A 93 5.38 7.85 -4.13
N GLU A 94 5.70 9.12 -3.96
CA GLU A 94 6.34 9.64 -2.75
C GLU A 94 5.41 9.54 -1.53
N PRO A 95 5.94 9.48 -0.29
CA PRO A 95 5.11 9.30 0.91
C PRO A 95 4.01 10.35 1.09
N ASN A 96 4.26 11.61 0.69
CA ASN A 96 3.27 12.69 0.73
C ASN A 96 2.15 12.51 -0.30
N GLU A 97 2.43 11.92 -1.45
CA GLU A 97 1.44 11.64 -2.48
C GLU A 97 0.52 10.49 -2.03
N ARG A 98 1.10 9.44 -1.43
CA ARG A 98 0.32 8.37 -0.79
C ARG A 98 -0.60 8.92 0.31
N ALA A 99 -0.11 9.85 1.12
CA ALA A 99 -0.91 10.50 2.15
C ALA A 99 -2.05 11.35 1.56
N ALA A 100 -1.84 12.00 0.41
CA ALA A 100 -2.89 12.75 -0.29
C ALA A 100 -4.00 11.82 -0.81
N LEU A 101 -3.68 10.56 -1.12
CA LEU A 101 -4.64 9.50 -1.43
C LEU A 101 -5.30 8.86 -0.19
N GLY A 102 -5.03 9.39 1.01
CA GLY A 102 -5.60 8.88 2.26
C GLY A 102 -4.80 7.75 2.91
N ILE A 103 -3.60 7.43 2.40
CA ILE A 103 -2.73 6.39 2.94
C ILE A 103 -1.68 7.02 3.86
N PHE A 104 -1.91 6.94 5.17
CA PHE A 104 -1.01 7.50 6.18
C PHE A 104 -0.90 6.58 7.40
N LEU A 105 0.16 6.78 8.19
CA LEU A 105 0.32 6.12 9.48
C LEU A 105 0.04 7.10 10.62
N GLY A 106 -0.95 6.79 11.43
CA GLY A 106 -1.11 7.39 12.76
C GLY A 106 -0.35 6.58 13.80
N PHE A 107 0.53 7.23 14.56
CA PHE A 107 1.04 6.66 15.80
C PHE A 107 0.23 7.22 16.96
N GLN A 108 -0.03 6.38 17.96
CA GLN A 108 -0.43 6.83 19.28
C GLN A 108 0.81 7.16 20.12
#